data_AF-A0A497L8K5-F1
#
_entry.id   AF-A0A497L8K5-F1
#
_cell.length_a   1.000
_cell.length_b   1.000
_cell.length_c   1.000
_cell.angle_alpha   90.00
_cell.angle_beta   90.00
_cell.angle_gamma   90.00
#
_symmetry.space_group_name_H-M   'P 1'
#
loop_
_entity.id
_entity.type
_entity.pdbx_description
1 polymer ?
#
loop_
_entity_poly.entity_id
_entity_poly.type
_entity_poly.pdbx_seq_one_letter_code
_entity_poly.pdbx_strand_id
1 'polypeptide(L)'
;MGSYQRGTTVTLEAYFIDERTGNPVTPELTSLSVKVYKDGKVIWDGTSEIYQLDVGKFAADFTIPEDAEKGIYVYEWSATVNNKPVKESAIFRVRTRKGG
;
A
#
# COMPACT_ATOMS: atom_id res chain seq x y z
N MET A 1 -3.41 12.21 -1.19
CA MET A 1 -2.64 11.66 -2.32
C MET A 1 -1.20 12.14 -2.22
N GLY A 2 -0.25 11.24 -1.96
CA GLY A 2 1.18 11.56 -1.88
C GLY A 2 1.81 11.77 -3.27
N SER A 3 2.85 12.61 -3.37
CA SER A 3 3.62 12.80 -4.59
C SER A 3 5.11 12.61 -4.34
N TYR A 4 5.70 11.63 -5.02
CA TYR A 4 7.03 11.10 -4.75
C TYR A 4 7.94 11.19 -5.98
N GLN A 5 9.24 11.32 -5.73
CA GLN A 5 10.24 11.26 -6.78
C GLN A 5 10.63 9.81 -7.05
N ARG A 6 11.27 9.57 -8.20
CA ARG A 6 11.95 8.30 -8.44
C ARG A 6 13.07 8.07 -7.42
N GLY A 7 13.38 6.82 -7.13
CA GLY A 7 14.32 6.42 -6.07
C GLY A 7 13.78 6.61 -4.65
N THR A 8 12.60 7.20 -4.47
CA THR A 8 12.01 7.38 -3.14
C THR A 8 11.34 6.09 -2.68
N THR A 9 11.58 5.70 -1.44
CA THR A 9 10.82 4.66 -0.74
C THR A 9 9.52 5.24 -0.21
N VAL A 10 8.40 4.60 -0.57
CA VAL A 10 7.06 4.94 -0.14
C VAL A 10 6.56 3.83 0.77
N THR A 11 6.12 4.18 1.97
CA THR A 11 5.43 3.24 2.86
C THR A 11 3.97 3.15 2.45
N LEU A 12 3.56 1.97 2.00
CA LEU A 12 2.19 1.64 1.64
C LEU A 12 1.51 1.13 2.90
N GLU A 13 0.46 1.81 3.36
CA GLU A 13 -0.19 1.49 4.64
C GLU A 13 -1.61 0.98 4.42
N ALA A 14 -2.03 0.04 5.27
CA ALA A 14 -3.41 -0.38 5.45
C ALA A 14 -3.77 -0.36 6.93
N TYR A 15 -4.99 0.05 7.23
CA TYR A 15 -5.51 0.17 8.59
C TYR A 15 -6.79 -0.65 8.71
N PHE A 16 -6.88 -1.43 9.78
CA PHE A 16 -8.09 -2.13 10.17
C PHE A 16 -8.72 -1.38 11.35
N ILE A 17 -9.86 -0.76 11.09
CA ILE A 17 -10.61 0.01 12.06
C ILE A 17 -12.04 -0.50 12.18
N ASP A 18 -12.62 -0.43 13.36
CA ASP A 18 -14.07 -0.60 13.56
C ASP A 18 -14.75 0.67 13.02
N GLU A 19 -15.54 0.54 11.95
CA GLU A 19 -16.16 1.69 11.27
C GLU A 19 -17.13 2.48 12.15
N ARG A 20 -17.69 1.85 13.19
CA ARG A 20 -18.64 2.51 14.11
C ARG A 20 -17.92 3.37 15.15
N THR A 21 -16.75 2.94 15.59
CA THR A 21 -16.00 3.59 16.69
C THR A 21 -14.75 4.32 16.24
N GLY A 22 -14.25 4.04 15.04
CA GLY A 22 -12.97 4.52 14.51
C GLY A 22 -11.75 3.91 15.21
N ASN A 23 -11.94 2.98 16.15
CA ASN A 23 -10.85 2.39 16.90
C ASN A 23 -10.13 1.32 16.06
N PRO A 24 -8.80 1.20 16.20
CA PRO A 24 -8.07 0.09 15.63
C PRO A 24 -8.61 -1.26 16.12
N VAL A 25 -8.66 -2.24 15.23
CA VAL A 25 -9.00 -3.61 15.55
C VAL A 25 -7.92 -4.55 15.07
N THR A 26 -7.80 -5.70 15.75
CA THR A 26 -6.89 -6.77 15.37
C THR A 26 -7.68 -7.91 14.73
N PRO A 27 -7.82 -7.94 13.39
CA PRO A 27 -8.52 -9.02 12.71
C PRO A 27 -7.72 -10.33 12.76
N GLU A 28 -8.42 -11.46 12.69
CA GLU A 28 -7.79 -12.73 12.31
C GLU A 28 -7.50 -12.69 10.80
N LEU A 29 -6.21 -12.75 10.45
CA LEU A 29 -5.75 -12.71 9.07
C LEU A 29 -5.11 -14.03 8.67
N THR A 30 -5.59 -14.61 7.58
CA THR A 30 -5.03 -15.83 6.98
C THR A 30 -4.20 -15.55 5.72
N SER A 31 -4.41 -14.39 5.08
CA SER A 31 -3.57 -13.91 3.99
C SER A 31 -3.55 -12.38 3.94
N LEU A 32 -2.42 -11.83 3.48
CA LEU A 32 -2.25 -10.40 3.22
C LEU A 32 -1.20 -10.19 2.11
N SER A 33 -1.55 -9.41 1.10
CA SER A 33 -0.64 -9.01 0.02
C SER A 33 -0.91 -7.58 -0.41
N VAL A 34 0.10 -6.98 -1.03
CA VAL A 34 0.02 -5.64 -1.62
C VAL A 34 0.62 -5.65 -3.01
N LYS A 35 -0.08 -5.01 -3.95
CA LYS A 35 0.37 -4.88 -5.34
C LYS A 35 0.37 -3.44 -5.74
N VAL A 36 1.38 -3.04 -6.52
CA VAL A 36 1.45 -1.71 -7.14
C VAL A 36 1.21 -1.85 -8.63
N TYR A 37 0.40 -0.95 -9.17
CA TYR A 37 -0.03 -0.91 -10.55
C TYR A 37 0.34 0.41 -11.21
N LYS A 38 0.69 0.32 -12.49
CA LYS A 38 0.78 1.44 -13.43
C LYS A 38 -0.02 1.09 -14.67
N ASP A 39 -0.98 1.94 -15.02
CA ASP A 39 -1.89 1.77 -16.15
C ASP A 39 -2.57 0.38 -16.18
N GLY A 40 -2.99 -0.10 -15.01
CA GLY A 40 -3.65 -1.41 -14.85
C GLY A 40 -2.71 -2.62 -14.84
N LYS A 41 -1.41 -2.43 -15.08
CA LYS A 41 -0.41 -3.50 -15.03
C LYS A 41 0.27 -3.55 -13.67
N VAL A 42 0.39 -4.75 -13.09
CA VAL A 42 1.20 -4.99 -11.88
C VAL A 42 2.67 -4.72 -12.21
N ILE A 43 3.30 -3.85 -11.43
CA ILE A 43 4.73 -3.53 -11.53
C ILE A 43 5.52 -4.00 -10.31
N TRP A 44 4.82 -4.27 -9.21
CA TRP A 44 5.40 -4.78 -7.98
C TRP A 44 4.35 -5.60 -7.23
N ASP A 45 4.81 -6.71 -6.67
CA ASP A 45 4.01 -7.63 -5.86
C ASP A 45 4.80 -7.88 -4.59
N GLY A 46 4.21 -7.53 -3.46
CA GLY A 46 4.85 -7.59 -2.17
C GLY A 46 3.92 -8.12 -1.09
N THR A 47 4.52 -8.33 0.07
CA THR A 47 3.80 -8.72 1.28
C THR A 47 4.13 -7.72 2.38
N SER A 48 3.26 -7.62 3.39
CA SER A 48 3.53 -6.78 4.54
C SER A 48 4.67 -7.37 5.35
N GLU A 49 5.79 -6.66 5.46
CA GLU A 49 6.89 -7.05 6.35
C GLU A 49 6.73 -6.42 7.75
N ILE A 50 5.93 -5.35 7.85
CA ILE A 50 5.68 -4.62 9.09
C ILE A 50 4.24 -4.89 9.54
N TYR A 51 4.08 -5.53 10.69
CA TYR A 51 2.80 -5.69 11.36
C TYR A 51 2.85 -5.07 12.75
N GLN A 52 1.99 -4.07 12.99
CA GLN A 52 1.80 -3.49 14.32
C GLN A 52 0.39 -3.83 14.82
N LEU A 53 0.31 -4.95 15.55
CA LEU A 53 -0.90 -5.51 16.16
C LEU A 53 -1.73 -4.47 16.92
N ASP A 54 -1.05 -3.64 17.72
CA ASP A 54 -1.67 -2.72 18.68
C ASP A 54 -2.41 -1.55 18.01
N VAL A 55 -2.14 -1.29 16.73
CA VAL A 55 -2.73 -0.18 15.97
C VAL A 55 -3.45 -0.65 14.70
N GLY A 56 -3.65 -1.96 14.53
CA GLY A 56 -4.32 -2.52 13.35
C GLY A 56 -3.66 -2.10 12.03
N LYS A 57 -2.34 -1.87 12.05
CA LYS A 57 -1.60 -1.27 10.93
C LYS A 57 -0.71 -2.29 10.26
N PHE A 58 -0.82 -2.32 8.94
CA PHE A 58 0.05 -3.07 8.04
C PHE A 58 0.79 -2.11 7.15
N ALA A 59 2.07 -2.37 6.93
CA ALA A 59 2.87 -1.56 6.06
C ALA A 59 3.84 -2.40 5.23
N ALA A 60 4.04 -1.96 4.00
CA ALA A 60 5.06 -2.47 3.11
C ALA A 60 5.78 -1.29 2.45
N ASP A 61 7.11 -1.36 2.41
CA ASP A 61 7.91 -0.34 1.76
C ASP A 61 8.10 -0.68 0.29
N PHE A 62 7.75 0.27 -0.57
CA PHE A 62 7.96 0.19 -2.01
C PHE A 62 8.93 1.28 -2.46
N THR A 63 10.10 0.90 -2.93
CA THR A 63 11.06 1.81 -3.54
C THR A 63 10.72 2.03 -5.00
N ILE A 64 10.37 3.27 -5.36
CA ILE A 64 10.06 3.66 -6.74
C ILE A 64 11.33 3.52 -7.58
N PRO A 65 11.33 2.70 -8.65
CA PRO A 65 12.50 2.56 -9.52
C PRO A 65 12.99 3.90 -10.12
N GLU A 66 14.29 4.05 -10.32
CA GLU A 66 14.90 5.27 -10.90
C GLU A 66 14.45 5.53 -12.35
N ASP A 67 14.00 4.49 -13.04
CA ASP A 67 13.47 4.52 -14.41
C ASP A 67 11.93 4.57 -14.47
N ALA A 68 11.23 4.60 -13.31
CA ALA A 68 9.77 4.55 -13.25
C ALA A 68 9.09 5.66 -14.07
N GLU A 69 8.04 5.31 -14.80
CA GLU A 69 7.24 6.30 -15.52
C GLU A 69 6.66 7.38 -14.60
N LYS A 70 6.52 8.61 -15.11
CA LYS A 70 5.76 9.63 -14.38
C LYS A 70 4.27 9.33 -14.48
N GLY A 71 3.50 9.65 -13.44
CA GLY A 71 2.05 9.53 -13.50
C GLY A 71 1.43 9.04 -12.21
N ILE A 72 0.19 8.55 -12.33
CA ILE A 72 -0.58 7.99 -11.22
C ILE A 72 -0.27 6.50 -11.13
N TYR A 73 -0.03 6.06 -9.90
CA TYR A 73 0.17 4.68 -9.52
C TYR A 73 -0.92 4.32 -8.52
N VAL A 74 -1.36 3.07 -8.56
CA VAL A 74 -2.36 2.53 -7.63
C VAL A 74 -1.66 1.45 -6.82
N TYR A 75 -1.84 1.42 -5.51
CA TYR A 75 -1.55 0.22 -4.73
C TYR A 75 -2.85 -0.39 -4.23
N GLU A 76 -2.93 -1.71 -4.25
CA GLU A 76 -4.07 -2.49 -3.77
C GLU A 76 -3.58 -3.44 -2.67
N TRP A 77 -4.22 -3.37 -1.50
CA TRP A 77 -4.12 -4.38 -0.47
C TRP A 77 -5.20 -5.43 -0.68
N SER A 78 -4.82 -6.70 -0.58
CA SER A 78 -5.74 -7.84 -0.59
C SER A 78 -5.50 -8.67 0.66
N ALA A 79 -6.56 -8.97 1.41
CA ALA A 79 -6.48 -9.73 2.65
C ALA A 79 -7.63 -10.74 2.76
N THR A 80 -7.45 -11.76 3.58
CA THR A 80 -8.55 -12.61 4.06
C THR A 80 -8.73 -12.38 5.55
N VAL A 81 -9.80 -11.67 5.90
CA VAL A 81 -10.17 -11.26 7.27
C VAL A 81 -11.35 -12.10 7.72
N ASN A 82 -11.22 -12.85 8.83
CA ASN A 82 -12.31 -13.69 9.35
C ASN A 82 -12.93 -14.58 8.25
N ASN A 83 -12.08 -15.20 7.42
CA ASN A 83 -12.44 -16.02 6.25
C ASN A 83 -13.22 -15.29 5.13
N LYS A 84 -13.18 -13.95 5.10
CA LYS A 84 -13.77 -13.14 4.03
C LYS A 84 -12.69 -12.37 3.27
N PRO A 85 -12.69 -12.41 1.92
CA PRO A 85 -11.75 -11.61 1.15
C PRO A 85 -12.12 -10.13 1.26
N VAL A 86 -11.10 -9.30 1.52
CA VAL A 86 -11.21 -7.84 1.59
C VAL A 86 -10.15 -7.24 0.67
N LYS A 87 -10.50 -6.15 -0.01
CA LYS A 87 -9.60 -5.40 -0.87
C LYS A 87 -9.77 -3.91 -0.63
N GLU A 88 -8.65 -3.19 -0.61
CA GLU A 88 -8.63 -1.74 -0.50
C GLU A 88 -7.57 -1.18 -1.44
N SER A 89 -7.82 -0.02 -2.06
CA SER A 89 -6.88 0.57 -3.01
C SER A 89 -6.71 2.07 -2.77
N ALA A 90 -5.50 2.55 -3.03
CA ALA A 90 -5.18 3.97 -2.92
C ALA A 90 -4.14 4.38 -3.97
N ILE A 91 -4.03 5.70 -4.18
CA ILE A 91 -3.25 6.27 -5.27
C ILE A 91 -2.09 7.15 -4.78
N PHE A 92 -0.97 7.10 -5.51
CA PHE A 92 0.13 8.03 -5.36
C PHE A 92 0.64 8.50 -6.73
N ARG A 93 1.33 9.64 -6.76
CA ARG A 93 1.85 10.23 -7.99
C ARG A 93 3.37 10.23 -8.03
N VAL A 94 3.95 9.64 -9.08
CA VAL A 94 5.39 9.72 -9.38
C VAL A 94 5.67 10.95 -10.24
N ARG A 95 6.65 11.76 -9.83
CA ARG A 95 7.13 12.95 -10.54
C ARG A 95 8.61 12.86 -10.85
N THR A 96 9.06 13.62 -11.86
CA THR A 96 10.49 13.78 -12.16
C THR A 96 11.20 14.51 -11.02
N ARG A 97 12.46 14.16 -10.78
CA ARG A 97 13.34 14.97 -9.93
C ARG A 97 13.46 16.34 -10.59
N LYS A 98 13.20 17.43 -9.86
CA LYS A 98 13.57 18.77 -10.36
C LYS A 98 15.09 18.73 -10.50
N GLY A 99 15.59 18.77 -11.73
CA GLY A 99 17.02 18.90 -11.99
C GLY A 99 17.54 20.18 -11.33
N GLY A 100 18.64 20.05 -10.60
CA GLY A 100 19.54 21.17 -10.31
C GLY A 100 20.52 21.34 -11.46
#